data_AF-H0HMW4-F1
#
_entry.id   AF-H0HMW4-F1
#
_cell.length_a   1.000
_cell.length_b   1.000
_cell.length_c   1.000
_cell.angle_alpha   90.00
_cell.angle_beta   90.00
_cell.angle_gamma   90.00
#
_symmetry.space_group_name_H-M   'P 1'
#
loop_
_entity.id
_entity.type
_entity.pdbx_description
1 polymer ?
#
loop_
_entity_poly.entity_id
_entity_poly.type
_entity_poly.pdbx_seq_one_letter_code
_entity_poly.pdbx_strand_id
1 'polypeptide(L)' 'MIGKTEREKMLKAHSIGPRMISYLEKIGVETLSELRGADPQELAMRIDIALGRKHMNRLGVEALRNLVELAEREG' A
#
# COMPACT_ATOMS: atom_id res chain seq x y z
N MET A 1 -9.86 8.04 4.75
CA MET A 1 -10.20 6.69 5.32
C MET A 1 -10.54 5.77 4.17
N ILE A 2 -9.87 4.63 4.03
CA ILE A 2 -10.08 3.73 2.87
C ILE A 2 -11.47 3.07 2.99
N GLY A 3 -12.34 3.31 2.01
CA GLY A 3 -13.69 2.75 1.96
C GLY A 3 -13.71 1.23 1.75
N LYS A 4 -14.79 0.55 2.15
CA LYS A 4 -14.89 -0.92 2.09
C LYS A 4 -14.57 -1.50 0.70
N THR A 5 -15.14 -0.92 -0.35
CA THR A 5 -14.90 -1.35 -1.74
C THR A 5 -13.44 -1.20 -2.14
N GLU A 6 -12.79 -0.09 -1.77
CA GLU A 6 -11.37 0.13 -2.07
C GLU A 6 -10.48 -0.85 -1.28
N ARG A 7 -10.83 -1.16 -0.02
CA ARG A 7 -10.14 -2.20 0.75
C ARG A 7 -10.23 -3.56 0.07
N GLU A 8 -11.42 -3.95 -0.39
CA GLU A 8 -11.63 -5.22 -1.10
C GLU A 8 -10.82 -5.29 -2.40
N LYS A 9 -10.71 -4.17 -3.15
CA LYS A 9 -9.83 -4.10 -4.31
C LYS A 9 -8.37 -4.28 -3.93
N MET A 10 -7.87 -3.53 -2.94
CA MET A 10 -6.47 -3.61 -2.50
C MET A 10 -6.10 -5.00 -1.96
N LEU A 11 -7.03 -5.71 -1.31
CA LEU A 11 -6.82 -7.08 -0.81
C LEU A 11 -6.62 -8.13 -1.92
N LYS A 12 -6.92 -7.81 -3.19
CA LYS A 12 -6.62 -8.69 -4.31
C LYS A 12 -5.12 -8.76 -4.63
N ALA A 13 -4.33 -7.78 -4.19
CA ALA A 13 -2.91 -7.75 -4.46
C ALA A 13 -2.17 -8.84 -3.66
N HIS A 14 -1.22 -9.50 -4.32
CA HIS A 14 -0.47 -10.58 -3.71
C HIS A 14 0.33 -10.08 -2.50
N SER A 15 0.26 -10.82 -1.38
CA SER A 15 0.91 -10.48 -0.10
C SER A 15 0.42 -9.19 0.57
N ILE A 16 -0.71 -8.62 0.14
CA ILE A 16 -1.39 -7.53 0.84
C ILE A 16 -2.42 -8.10 1.82
N GLY A 17 -2.31 -7.68 3.07
CA GLY A 17 -3.26 -8.01 4.13
C GLY A 17 -3.82 -6.76 4.82
N PRO A 18 -4.80 -6.92 5.73
CA PRO A 18 -5.48 -5.81 6.41
C PRO A 18 -4.52 -4.84 7.10
N ARG A 19 -3.42 -5.36 7.65
CA ARG A 19 -2.40 -4.54 8.32
C ARG A 19 -1.67 -3.59 7.35
N MET A 20 -1.37 -4.04 6.13
CA MET A 20 -0.75 -3.18 5.12
C MET A 20 -1.72 -2.08 4.70
N ILE A 21 -3.01 -2.40 4.54
CA ILE A 21 -4.05 -1.41 4.25
C ILE A 21 -4.14 -0.34 5.35
N SER A 22 -4.07 -0.73 6.62
CA SER A 22 -4.01 0.23 7.73
C SER A 22 -2.77 1.14 7.68
N TYR A 23 -1.64 0.67 7.14
CA TYR A 23 -0.47 1.51 6.95
C TYR A 23 -0.64 2.51 5.80
N LEU A 24 -1.23 2.06 4.68
CA LEU A 24 -1.57 2.93 3.55
C LEU A 24 -2.53 4.05 3.98
N GLU A 25 -3.55 3.71 4.76
CA GLU A 25 -4.47 4.68 5.34
C GLU A 25 -3.76 5.69 6.26
N LYS A 26 -2.79 5.23 7.07
CA LYS A 26 -1.99 6.11 7.94
C LYS A 26 -1.14 7.11 7.16
N ILE A 27 -0.68 6.76 5.97
CA ILE A 27 0.10 7.67 5.11
C ILE A 27 -0.78 8.49 4.15
N GLY A 28 -2.11 8.42 4.31
CA GLY A 28 -3.08 9.23 3.59
C GLY A 28 -3.58 8.66 2.27
N VAL A 29 -3.32 7.38 1.97
CA VAL A 29 -3.90 6.73 0.78
C VAL A 29 -5.37 6.44 1.02
N GLU A 30 -6.22 6.79 0.06
CA GLU A 30 -7.67 6.60 0.15
C GLU A 30 -8.21 5.63 -0.90
N THR A 31 -7.59 5.58 -2.08
CA THR A 31 -8.02 4.75 -3.21
C THR A 31 -6.90 3.92 -3.80
N LEU A 32 -7.22 2.80 -4.46
CA LEU A 32 -6.24 2.00 -5.19
C LEU A 32 -5.59 2.82 -6.32
N SER A 33 -6.37 3.71 -6.95
CA SER A 33 -5.92 4.51 -8.11
C SER A 33 -4.81 5.52 -7.78
N GLU A 34 -4.72 5.97 -6.53
CA GLU A 34 -3.64 6.86 -6.05
C GLU A 34 -2.27 6.18 -6.03
N LEU A 35 -2.23 4.84 -6.06
CA LEU A 35 -0.99 4.08 -6.03
C LEU A 35 -0.36 3.91 -7.41
N ARG A 36 -1.02 4.37 -8.48
CA ARG A 36 -0.46 4.34 -9.83
C ARG A 36 0.77 5.24 -9.94
N GLY A 37 1.83 4.71 -10.51
CA GLY A 37 3.13 5.35 -10.65
C GLY A 37 3.87 5.56 -9.33
N ALA A 38 3.32 5.11 -8.20
CA ALA A 38 3.97 5.27 -6.91
C ALA A 38 5.21 4.37 -6.80
N ASP A 39 6.29 4.89 -6.22
CA ASP A 39 7.48 4.10 -5.92
C ASP A 39 7.24 3.26 -4.64
N PRO A 40 7.31 1.91 -4.71
CA PRO A 40 7.15 1.05 -3.53
C PRO A 40 8.14 1.36 -2.40
N GLN A 41 9.35 1.82 -2.74
CA GLN A 41 10.38 2.18 -1.78
C GLN A 41 10.01 3.47 -1.05
N GLU A 42 9.44 4.45 -1.75
CA GLU A 42 8.94 5.69 -1.17
C GLU A 42 7.73 5.41 -0.26
N LEU A 43 6.79 4.57 -0.71
CA LEU A 43 5.65 4.15 0.12
C LEU A 43 6.12 3.49 1.41
N ALA A 44 7.11 2.59 1.32
CA ALA A 44 7.69 1.94 2.49
C ALA A 44 8.34 2.95 3.45
N MET A 45 9.09 3.92 2.93
CA MET A 45 9.69 4.99 3.72
C MET A 45 8.63 5.84 4.43
N ARG A 46 7.57 6.25 3.73
CA ARG A 46 6.46 7.02 4.32
C ARG A 46 5.77 6.24 5.44
N ILE A 47 5.62 4.92 5.29
CA ILE A 47 5.05 4.07 6.33
C ILE A 47 5.98 4.01 7.55
N ASP A 48 7.29 3.81 7.36
CA ASP A 48 8.25 3.80 8.46
C ASP A 48 8.26 5.13 9.24
N ILE A 49 8.19 6.26 8.52
CA ILE A 49 8.07 7.60 9.11
C ILE A 49 6.77 7.70 9.93
N ALA A 50 5.62 7.31 9.36
CA ALA A 50 4.33 7.36 10.04
C ALA A 50 4.25 6.43 11.27
N LEU A 51 5.06 5.37 11.30
CA LEU A 51 5.18 4.45 12.44
C LEU A 51 6.23 4.90 13.47
N GLY A 52 7.05 5.90 13.15
CA GLY A 52 8.16 6.37 14.01
C GLY A 52 9.28 5.35 14.20
N ARG A 53 9.36 4.32 13.34
CA ARG A 53 10.38 3.26 13.42
C ARG A 53 10.55 2.57 12.08
N LYS A 54 11.74 2.01 11.84
CA LYS A 54 11.98 1.12 10.71
C LYS A 54 11.17 -0.17 10.88
N HIS A 55 10.15 -0.35 10.05
CA HIS A 55 9.26 -1.50 10.07
C HIS A 55 9.29 -2.28 8.75
N MET A 56 9.40 -1.57 7.62
CA MET A 56 9.39 -2.15 6.30
C MET A 56 10.69 -2.91 6.00
N ASN A 57 10.51 -4.13 5.53
CA ASN A 57 11.58 -5.01 5.07
C ASN A 57 11.39 -5.32 3.58
N ARG A 58 12.29 -6.12 3.00
CA ARG A 58 12.23 -6.49 1.58
C ARG A 58 10.86 -7.07 1.18
N LEU A 59 10.27 -7.94 2.00
CA LEU A 59 8.95 -8.53 1.70
C LEU A 59 7.83 -7.50 1.75
N GLY A 60 7.89 -6.55 2.69
CA GLY A 60 6.96 -5.42 2.75
C GLY A 60 7.02 -4.54 1.50
N VAL A 61 8.24 -4.27 1.01
CA VAL A 61 8.46 -3.51 -0.22
C VAL A 61 7.95 -4.28 -1.44
N GLU A 62 8.18 -5.59 -1.54
CA GLU A 62 7.62 -6.40 -2.63
C GLU A 62 6.09 -6.47 -2.56
N ALA A 63 5.49 -6.51 -1.37
CA ALA A 63 4.03 -6.44 -1.23
C ALA A 63 3.49 -5.09 -1.74
N LEU A 64 4.16 -3.98 -1.42
CA LEU A 64 3.81 -2.66 -1.96
C LEU A 64 3.97 -2.60 -3.49
N ARG A 65 5.01 -3.23 -4.04
CA ARG A 65 5.19 -3.37 -5.50
C ARG A 65 4.01 -4.09 -6.14
N ASN A 66 3.60 -5.24 -5.58
CA ASN A 66 2.44 -5.98 -6.10
C ASN A 66 1.16 -5.15 -6.07
N LEU A 67 1.02 -4.27 -5.07
CA LEU A 67 -0.13 -3.40 -4.97
C LEU A 67 -0.12 -2.27 -6.01
N VAL A 68 1.04 -1.67 -6.26
CA VAL A 68 1.23 -0.70 -7.35
C VAL A 68 0.95 -1.36 -8.70
N GLU A 69 1.49 -2.56 -8.95
CA GLU A 69 1.21 -3.31 -10.17
C GLU A 69 -0.28 -3.65 -10.34
N LEU A 70 -1.00 -3.95 -9.26
CA LEU A 70 -2.44 -4.12 -9.31
C LEU A 70 -3.15 -2.81 -9.68
N ALA A 71 -2.72 -1.68 -9.09
CA ALA A 71 -3.29 -0.36 -9.39
C ALA A 71 -3.11 0.02 -10.86
N GLU A 72 -1.98 -0.33 -11.48
CA GLU A 72 -1.74 -0.12 -12.91
C GLU A 72 -2.65 -0.97 -13.80
N ARG A 73 -3.01 -2.18 -13.37
CA ARG A 73 -3.85 -3.09 -14.17
C ARG A 73 -5.34 -2.79 -14.09
N GLU A 74 -5.80 -2.26 -12.95
CA GLU A 74 -7.22 -1.98 -12.67
C GLU A 74 -7.61 -0.52 -12.99
N GLY A 75 -6.66 0.29 -13.46
CA GLY A 75 -6.84 1.71 -13.76
C GLY A 75 -6.91 2.04 -15.24
#